data_AF-A0A937BGJ6-F1
#
_entry.id   AF-A0A937BGJ6-F1
#
_cell.length_a   1.000
_cell.length_b   1.000
_cell.length_c   1.000
_cell.angle_alpha   90.00
_cell.angle_beta   90.00
_cell.angle_gamma   90.00
#
_symmetry.space_group_name_H-M   'P 1'
#
loop_
_entity.id
_entity.type
_entity.pdbx_description
1 polymer ?
#
loop_
_entity_poly.entity_id
_entity_poly.type
_entity_poly.pdbx_seq_one_letter_code
_entity_poly.pdbx_strand_id
1 'polypeptide(L)'
;MTLQLYVGVDNDAQGGLTHLGRIVRDAWVFGILPETETCAGWNSARMQNLYEQVYAAWEPYAHLPSRLPENLREKHVHLYAQAIKTARHMGWDAELDKDE
;
A
#
# COMPACT_ATOMS: atom_id res chain seq x y z
N MET A 1 -24.11 9.50 -9.48
CA MET A 1 -22.72 9.43 -8.97
C MET A 1 -22.35 7.97 -8.84
N THR A 2 -21.50 7.46 -9.72
CA THR A 2 -20.98 6.09 -9.61
C THR A 2 -20.08 6.03 -8.38
N LEU A 3 -20.48 5.28 -7.36
CA LEU A 3 -19.61 4.95 -6.24
C LEU A 3 -18.46 4.09 -6.80
N GLN A 4 -17.31 4.69 -7.03
CA GLN A 4 -16.09 3.95 -7.33
C GLN A 4 -15.61 3.31 -6.03
N LEU A 5 -15.83 1.99 -5.94
CA LEU A 5 -15.32 1.19 -4.84
C LEU A 5 -13.92 0.72 -5.20
N TYR A 6 -13.03 0.72 -4.21
CA TYR A 6 -11.72 0.14 -4.35
C TYR A 6 -11.84 -1.36 -4.56
N VAL A 7 -11.15 -1.88 -5.58
CA VAL A 7 -11.17 -3.30 -5.95
C VAL A 7 -10.46 -4.19 -4.92
N GLY A 8 -9.71 -3.57 -4.01
CA GLY A 8 -8.90 -4.22 -2.99
C GLY A 8 -7.45 -4.39 -3.45
N VAL A 9 -6.53 -4.39 -2.50
CA VAL A 9 -5.07 -4.42 -2.77
C VAL A 9 -4.62 -5.68 -3.52
N ASP A 10 -5.36 -6.78 -3.41
CA ASP A 10 -5.10 -8.04 -4.10
C ASP A 10 -5.48 -8.00 -5.60
N ASN A 11 -6.57 -7.30 -5.93
CA ASN A 11 -7.09 -7.16 -7.31
C ASN A 11 -6.70 -5.82 -7.96
N ASP A 12 -5.81 -5.08 -7.32
CA ASP A 12 -5.37 -3.77 -7.76
C ASP A 12 -4.51 -3.88 -9.03
N ALA A 13 -4.68 -2.92 -9.96
CA ALA A 13 -4.13 -2.99 -11.31
C ALA A 13 -2.59 -3.09 -11.38
N GLN A 14 -1.88 -2.76 -10.30
CA GLN A 14 -0.42 -2.90 -10.20
C GLN A 14 -0.03 -3.92 -9.11
N GLY A 15 -0.84 -4.96 -8.90
CA GLY A 15 -0.62 -5.94 -7.83
C GLY A 15 -0.62 -5.31 -6.43
N GLY A 16 -1.39 -4.24 -6.24
CA GLY A 16 -1.47 -3.51 -4.97
C GLY A 16 -0.40 -2.45 -4.79
N LEU A 17 0.23 -1.99 -5.88
CA LEU A 17 1.26 -0.94 -5.88
C LEU A 17 0.77 0.39 -6.44
N THR A 18 -0.52 0.53 -6.78
CA THR A 18 -1.11 1.86 -7.05
C THR A 18 -1.05 2.73 -5.79
N HIS A 19 -1.37 4.02 -5.93
CA HIS A 19 -1.44 4.94 -4.79
C HIS A 19 -2.34 4.40 -3.66
N LEU A 20 -3.53 3.91 -4.00
CA LEU A 20 -4.45 3.30 -3.03
C LEU A 20 -3.91 1.98 -2.45
N GLY A 21 -3.30 1.14 -3.27
CA GLY A 21 -2.70 -0.12 -2.81
C GLY A 21 -1.56 0.09 -1.82
N ARG A 22 -0.69 1.09 -2.08
CA ARG A 22 0.41 1.46 -1.17
C ARG A 22 -0.12 1.94 0.19
N ILE A 23 -1.19 2.73 0.22
CA ILE A 23 -1.83 3.17 1.47
C ILE A 23 -2.30 1.98 2.30
N VAL A 24 -2.95 0.99 1.68
CA VAL A 24 -3.39 -0.23 2.39
C VAL A 24 -2.19 -1.01 2.95
N ARG A 25 -1.11 -1.14 2.17
CA ARG A 25 0.12 -1.83 2.61
C ARG A 25 0.81 -1.10 3.75
N ASP A 26 0.92 0.22 3.67
CA ASP A 26 1.49 1.03 4.74
C ASP A 26 0.62 0.95 6.00
N ALA A 27 -0.71 0.90 5.86
CA ALA A 27 -1.61 0.66 6.99
C ALA A 27 -1.33 -0.68 7.68
N TRP A 28 -0.99 -1.73 6.93
CA TRP A 28 -0.54 -3.00 7.50
C TRP A 28 0.80 -2.88 8.22
N VAL A 29 1.76 -2.14 7.65
CA VAL A 29 3.07 -1.89 8.28
C VAL A 29 2.91 -1.26 9.67
N PHE A 30 2.08 -0.22 9.77
CA PHE A 30 1.82 0.48 11.04
C PHE A 30 0.81 -0.24 11.94
N GLY A 31 0.21 -1.34 11.49
CA GLY A 31 -0.81 -2.05 12.24
C GLY A 31 -2.13 -1.29 12.41
N ILE A 32 -2.39 -0.31 11.54
CA ILE A 32 -3.70 0.39 11.44
C ILE A 32 -4.75 -0.59 10.93
N LEU A 33 -4.35 -1.45 9.98
CA LEU A 33 -5.17 -2.54 9.45
C LEU A 33 -4.45 -3.88 9.63
N PRO A 34 -5.20 -4.98 9.83
CA PRO A 34 -4.61 -6.31 9.79
C PRO A 34 -4.22 -6.64 8.34
N GLU A 35 -3.15 -7.43 8.16
CA GLU A 35 -2.66 -7.89 6.84
C GLU A 35 -3.71 -8.68 6.03
N THR A 36 -4.80 -9.11 6.67
CA THR A 36 -5.94 -9.79 6.04
C THR A 36 -6.98 -8.83 5.45
N GLU A 37 -6.98 -7.55 5.84
CA GLU A 37 -7.95 -6.55 5.34
C GLU A 37 -7.44 -5.94 4.04
N THR A 38 -8.04 -6.33 2.92
CA THR A 38 -7.64 -5.87 1.58
C THR A 38 -8.29 -4.56 1.14
N CYS A 39 -9.22 -4.02 1.94
CA CYS A 39 -10.05 -2.86 1.63
C CYS A 39 -10.93 -3.02 0.37
N ALA A 40 -11.18 -4.25 -0.07
CA ALA A 40 -12.07 -4.51 -1.20
C ALA A 40 -13.50 -4.01 -0.90
N GLY A 41 -14.10 -3.30 -1.85
CA GLY A 41 -15.43 -2.71 -1.70
C GLY A 41 -15.46 -1.42 -0.87
N TRP A 42 -14.31 -0.86 -0.49
CA TRP A 42 -14.28 0.41 0.23
C TRP A 42 -14.56 1.59 -0.72
N ASN A 43 -15.39 2.54 -0.28
CA ASN A 43 -15.62 3.77 -1.03
C ASN A 43 -14.48 4.78 -0.82
N SER A 44 -14.47 5.84 -1.64
CA SER A 44 -13.45 6.89 -1.58
C SER A 44 -13.34 7.56 -0.21
N ALA A 45 -14.44 7.74 0.53
CA ALA A 45 -14.41 8.36 1.85
C ALA A 45 -13.70 7.48 2.89
N ARG A 46 -13.93 6.16 2.86
CA ARG A 46 -13.21 5.21 3.73
C ARG A 46 -11.73 5.14 3.37
N MET A 47 -11.40 5.14 2.08
CA MET A 47 -10.01 5.17 1.62
C MET A 47 -9.30 6.47 2.01
N GLN A 48 -9.99 7.61 1.92
CA GLN A 48 -9.46 8.90 2.36
C GLN A 48 -9.16 8.90 3.87
N ASN A 49 -10.07 8.36 4.69
CA ASN A 49 -9.83 8.27 6.13
C ASN A 49 -8.65 7.35 6.48
N LEU A 50 -8.47 6.26 5.72
CA LEU A 50 -7.29 5.40 5.87
C LEU A 50 -6.00 6.15 5.51
N TYR A 51 -6.01 6.89 4.41
CA TYR A 51 -4.88 7.73 4.00
C TYR A 51 -4.47 8.70 5.10
N GLU A 52 -5.42 9.39 5.74
CA GLU A 52 -5.14 10.32 6.83
C GLU A 52 -4.48 9.63 8.04
N GLN A 53 -4.97 8.45 8.40
CA GLN A 53 -4.38 7.66 9.50
C GLN A 53 -2.96 7.20 9.18
N VAL A 54 -2.74 6.70 7.96
CA VAL A 54 -1.41 6.27 7.47
C VAL A 54 -0.47 7.46 7.41
N TYR A 55 -0.93 8.60 6.91
CA TYR A 55 -0.16 9.84 6.85
C TYR A 55 0.28 10.28 8.25
N ALA A 56 -0.63 10.29 9.22
CA ALA A 56 -0.31 10.61 10.62
C ALA A 56 0.66 9.60 11.26
N ALA A 57 0.57 8.30 10.90
CA ALA A 57 1.52 7.30 11.37
C ALA A 57 2.93 7.47 10.79
N TRP A 58 3.02 8.04 9.58
CA TRP A 58 4.27 8.37 8.91
C TRP A 58 4.92 9.67 9.42
N GLU A 59 4.15 10.61 9.97
CA GLU A 59 4.61 11.90 10.51
C GLU A 59 5.86 11.79 11.42
N PRO A 60 5.91 10.91 12.45
CA PRO A 60 7.09 10.78 13.32
C PRO A 60 8.35 10.31 12.58
N TYR A 61 8.20 9.72 11.39
CA TYR A 61 9.28 9.26 10.53
C TYR A 61 9.54 10.19 9.34
N ALA A 62 8.95 11.39 9.34
CA ALA A 62 9.02 12.38 8.27
C ALA A 62 8.63 11.81 6.89
N HIS A 63 7.67 10.88 6.86
CA HIS A 63 7.22 10.21 5.62
C HIS A 63 8.33 9.51 4.83
N LEU A 64 9.40 9.06 5.51
CA LEU A 64 10.53 8.39 4.88
C LEU A 64 10.68 6.95 5.41
N PRO A 65 10.60 5.92 4.53
CA PRO A 65 10.85 4.53 4.92
C PRO A 65 12.24 4.32 5.56
N SER A 66 13.23 5.12 5.13
CA SER A 66 14.59 5.09 5.68
C SER A 66 14.67 5.49 7.15
N ARG A 67 13.66 6.19 7.70
CA ARG A 67 13.58 6.60 9.11
C ARG A 67 12.77 5.64 9.98
N LEU A 68 12.17 4.60 9.41
CA LEU A 68 11.44 3.59 10.17
C LEU A 68 12.38 2.80 11.11
N PRO A 69 11.92 2.41 12.32
CA PRO A 69 12.64 1.44 13.13
C PRO A 69 12.74 0.09 12.41
N GLU A 70 13.74 -0.71 12.77
CA GLU A 70 14.07 -1.98 12.10
C GLU A 70 12.85 -2.89 11.92
N ASN A 71 12.05 -3.08 12.98
CA ASN A 71 10.85 -3.92 12.94
C ASN A 71 9.83 -3.48 11.86
N LEU A 72 9.55 -2.18 11.77
CA LEU A 72 8.60 -1.64 10.78
C LEU A 72 9.20 -1.67 9.38
N ARG A 73 10.50 -1.41 9.27
CA ARG A 73 11.24 -1.46 8.00
C ARG A 73 11.25 -2.87 7.43
N GLU A 74 11.51 -3.88 8.25
CA GLU A 74 11.47 -5.29 7.83
C GLU A 74 10.08 -5.69 7.33
N LYS A 75 9.02 -5.30 8.06
CA LYS A 75 7.64 -5.50 7.61
C LYS A 75 7.36 -4.83 6.28
N HIS A 76 7.73 -3.56 6.14
CA HIS A 76 7.56 -2.81 4.89
C HIS A 76 8.28 -3.52 3.72
N VAL A 77 9.56 -3.89 3.91
CA VAL A 77 10.33 -4.59 2.88
C VAL A 77 9.67 -5.94 2.52
N HIS A 78 9.24 -6.72 3.51
CA HIS A 78 8.59 -8.02 3.26
C HIS A 78 7.30 -7.87 2.45
N LEU A 79 6.41 -6.97 2.87
CA LEU A 79 5.13 -6.71 2.23
C LEU A 79 5.28 -6.17 0.80
N TYR A 80 6.20 -5.22 0.59
CA TYR A 80 6.46 -4.68 -0.74
C TYR A 80 7.18 -5.69 -1.64
N ALA A 81 8.06 -6.53 -1.10
CA ALA A 81 8.67 -7.60 -1.88
C ALA A 81 7.63 -8.63 -2.37
N GLN A 82 6.64 -8.97 -1.54
CA GLN A 82 5.50 -9.80 -1.96
C GLN A 82 4.65 -9.09 -3.03
N ALA A 83 4.34 -7.79 -2.83
CA ALA A 83 3.62 -6.98 -3.79
C ALA A 83 4.26 -6.99 -5.18
N ILE A 84 5.58 -6.73 -5.23
CA ILE A 84 6.35 -6.68 -6.47
C ILE A 84 6.34 -8.05 -7.17
N LYS A 85 6.45 -9.16 -6.42
CA LYS A 85 6.35 -10.50 -7.00
C LYS A 85 4.99 -10.74 -7.63
N THR A 86 3.91 -10.38 -6.93
CA THR A 86 2.54 -10.51 -7.44
C THR A 86 2.34 -9.64 -8.69
N ALA A 87 2.76 -8.38 -8.63
CA ALA A 87 2.63 -7.46 -9.74
C ALA A 87 3.40 -7.95 -10.98
N ARG A 88 4.63 -8.44 -10.82
CA ARG A 88 5.40 -9.10 -11.89
C ARG A 88 4.66 -10.30 -12.49
N HIS A 89 4.03 -11.13 -11.67
CA HIS A 89 3.23 -12.26 -12.14
C HIS A 89 1.99 -11.82 -12.92
N MET A 90 1.42 -10.66 -12.60
CA MET A 90 0.31 -10.04 -13.35
C MET A 90 0.78 -9.32 -14.62
N GLY A 91 2.07 -9.40 -14.98
CA GLY A 91 2.64 -8.75 -16.16
C GLY A 91 2.99 -7.28 -15.95
N TRP A 92 2.99 -6.80 -14.70
CA TRP A 92 3.52 -5.47 -14.38
C TRP A 92 5.03 -5.52 -14.26
N ASP A 93 5.70 -4.88 -15.20
CA ASP A 93 7.16 -4.83 -15.24
C ASP A 93 7.68 -3.66 -14.39
N ALA A 94 8.21 -3.98 -13.21
CA ALA A 94 8.74 -3.00 -12.27
C ALA A 94 10.05 -2.34 -12.76
N GLU A 95 10.67 -2.84 -13.83
CA GLU A 95 11.90 -2.27 -14.40
C GLU A 95 11.65 -1.12 -15.40
N LEU A 96 10.39 -0.81 -15.74
CA LEU A 96 10.06 0.35 -16.60
C LEU A 96 10.21 1.72 -15.92
N ASP A 97 10.68 1.78 -14.67
CA ASP A 97 10.97 3.03 -13.92
C ASP A 97 12.49 3.19 -13.66
N LYS A 98 13.33 2.61 -14.53
CA LYS A 98 14.78 2.87 -14.59
C LYS A 98 15.21 3.29 -15.99
N ASP A 99 14.50 4.25 -16.58
CA ASP A 99 15.01 5.02 -17.71
C ASP A 99 14.84 6.52 -17.38
N GLU A 100 15.82 7.07 -16.65
CA GLU A 100 16.59 8.30 -16.94
C GLU A 100 17.45 8.74 -15.74
#